data_AF-A0A1N7Q5F6-F1
#
_entry.id   AF-A0A1N7Q5F6-F1
#
_cell.length_a   1.000
_cell.length_b   1.000
_cell.length_c   1.000
_cell.angle_alpha   90.00
_cell.angle_beta   90.00
_cell.angle_gamma   90.00
#
_symmetry.space_group_name_H-M   'P 1'
#
loop_
_entity.id
_entity.type
_entity.pdbx_description
1 polymer ?
#
loop_
_entity_poly.entity_id
_entity_poly.type
_entity_poly.pdbx_seq_one_letter_code
_entity_poly.pdbx_strand_id
1 'polypeptide(L)'
;MKTLQFDLKIIEPLSIKDFSIYNVTFPLKINLNAGRHYYKSKSVEIGKFHGNKIFAFISIPAYFDPISNLITIAGIDDQSKDQISIHTYFENQSVLSKTIRINNSVEDYNPSNLWSDFLNNFPIVNNQFIETLKHNLNILIKEFLNSGVHGVIQTGKPPIVTHENYHDYKSMFINKTDDKKSPDLHDIIELQNVIKSSYKGIITFSSMAPFANVIGSTNDPKPWNTSWIKLWSEKCNNGESPSFCTSYQYSNGAKTFNCGNDFVGGHVIKGTEAIKINTGGTVYIFPICKAHNNNDKIYMSIIKYSTGVVLDNYNKLNEFITN
;
A
#
# COMPACT_ATOMS: atom_id res chain seq x y z
N MET A 1 -11.21 14.43 18.77
CA MET A 1 -10.84 12.99 18.86
C MET A 1 -11.93 12.18 18.19
N LYS A 2 -11.60 11.35 17.19
CA LYS A 2 -12.59 10.50 16.50
C LYS A 2 -12.42 9.06 16.99
N THR A 3 -13.52 8.43 17.38
CA THR A 3 -13.54 7.02 17.78
C THR A 3 -14.28 6.23 16.72
N LEU A 4 -13.65 5.18 16.21
CA LEU A 4 -14.20 4.24 15.26
C LEU A 4 -14.49 2.92 15.97
N GLN A 5 -15.63 2.33 15.64
CA GLN A 5 -16.00 1.01 16.12
C GLN A 5 -16.61 0.23 14.97
N PHE A 6 -16.00 -0.90 14.64
CA PHE A 6 -16.43 -1.78 13.56
C PHE A 6 -15.90 -3.20 13.81
N ASP A 7 -16.42 -4.14 13.04
CA ASP A 7 -16.06 -5.55 13.13
C ASP A 7 -15.19 -5.96 11.94
N LEU A 8 -14.06 -6.59 12.25
CA LEU A 8 -13.30 -7.38 11.28
C LEU A 8 -13.83 -8.82 11.29
N LYS A 9 -13.59 -9.62 10.26
CA LYS A 9 -14.19 -10.96 10.13
C LYS A 9 -13.19 -12.00 9.66
N ILE A 10 -13.35 -13.25 10.08
CA ILE A 10 -12.85 -14.41 9.31
C ILE A 10 -13.87 -14.72 8.22
N ILE A 11 -13.42 -14.80 6.97
CA ILE A 11 -14.33 -14.71 5.81
C ILE A 11 -15.20 -15.96 5.68
N GLU A 12 -14.67 -17.15 5.97
CA GLU A 12 -15.40 -18.40 5.78
C GLU A 12 -15.10 -19.40 6.90
N PRO A 13 -16.06 -20.23 7.34
CA PRO A 13 -15.75 -21.38 8.16
C PRO A 13 -15.00 -22.43 7.32
N LEU A 14 -14.06 -23.15 7.94
CA LEU A 14 -13.33 -24.24 7.29
C LEU A 14 -13.27 -25.44 8.23
N SER A 15 -13.40 -26.65 7.71
CA SER A 15 -13.25 -27.88 8.50
C SER A 15 -12.43 -28.90 7.72
N ILE A 16 -11.31 -29.35 8.30
CA ILE A 16 -10.39 -30.33 7.73
C ILE A 16 -9.89 -31.25 8.84
N LYS A 17 -10.28 -32.53 8.82
CA LYS A 17 -9.88 -33.52 9.85
C LYS A 17 -10.20 -33.00 11.27
N ASP A 18 -9.18 -32.92 12.13
CA ASP A 18 -9.28 -32.46 13.53
C ASP A 18 -9.20 -30.94 13.68
N PHE A 19 -9.27 -30.20 12.57
CA PHE A 19 -9.22 -28.75 12.52
C PHE A 19 -10.54 -28.16 12.06
N SER A 20 -11.01 -27.13 12.75
CA SER A 20 -12.14 -26.32 12.33
C SER A 20 -11.91 -24.85 12.65
N ILE A 21 -12.34 -23.96 11.75
CA ILE A 21 -12.47 -22.52 11.95
C ILE A 21 -13.93 -22.14 11.79
N TYR A 22 -14.39 -21.26 12.67
CA TYR A 22 -15.74 -20.71 12.70
C TYR A 22 -15.79 -19.36 11.99
N ASN A 23 -16.99 -18.99 11.51
CA ASN A 23 -17.24 -17.63 11.07
C ASN A 23 -17.40 -16.74 12.31
N VAL A 24 -16.46 -15.84 12.53
CA VAL A 24 -16.40 -14.98 13.71
C VAL A 24 -16.00 -13.55 13.36
N THR A 25 -16.45 -12.61 14.18
CA THR A 25 -16.07 -11.21 14.11
C THR A 25 -15.04 -10.87 15.19
N PHE A 26 -14.15 -9.94 14.88
CA PHE A 26 -13.22 -9.31 15.81
C PHE A 26 -13.66 -7.86 16.04
N PRO A 27 -14.34 -7.56 17.15
CA PRO A 27 -14.70 -6.19 17.49
C PRO A 27 -13.44 -5.36 17.68
N LEU A 28 -13.37 -4.25 16.97
CA LEU A 28 -12.24 -3.32 17.01
C LEU A 28 -12.72 -1.92 17.36
N LYS A 29 -12.03 -1.29 18.31
CA LYS A 29 -12.23 0.11 18.69
C LYS A 29 -10.93 0.87 18.47
N ILE A 30 -10.97 1.87 17.61
CA ILE A 30 -9.82 2.73 17.28
C ILE A 30 -10.13 4.15 17.75
N ASN A 31 -9.18 4.75 18.48
CA ASN A 31 -9.21 6.17 18.79
C ASN A 31 -8.15 6.86 17.92
N LEU A 32 -8.59 7.62 16.92
CA LEU A 32 -7.70 8.36 16.03
C LEU A 32 -7.08 9.54 16.78
N ASN A 33 -5.87 9.31 17.26
CA ASN A 33 -5.01 10.29 17.91
C ASN A 33 -3.75 10.51 17.06
N ALA A 34 -3.16 11.70 17.14
CA ALA A 34 -1.93 11.99 16.42
C ALA A 34 -0.80 11.00 16.79
N GLY A 35 0.09 10.73 15.84
CA GLY A 35 1.26 9.90 16.06
C GLY A 35 1.05 8.41 15.81
N ARG A 36 1.99 7.59 16.31
CA ARG A 36 2.03 6.15 16.11
C ARG A 36 1.19 5.44 17.16
N HIS A 37 0.37 4.49 16.72
CA HIS A 37 -0.51 3.67 17.54
C HIS A 37 -0.42 2.20 17.13
N TYR A 38 -0.70 1.31 18.08
CA TYR A 38 -0.78 -0.12 17.85
C TYR A 38 -2.13 -0.63 18.33
N TYR A 39 -3.06 -0.82 17.40
CA TYR A 39 -4.42 -1.27 17.74
C TYR A 39 -4.49 -2.80 17.77
N LYS A 40 -5.24 -3.34 18.72
CA LYS A 40 -5.53 -4.77 18.83
C LYS A 40 -7.03 -4.98 18.93
N SER A 41 -7.57 -5.92 18.17
CA SER A 41 -8.94 -6.37 18.38
C SER A 41 -9.08 -7.12 19.70
N LYS A 42 -10.31 -7.34 20.16
CA LYS A 42 -10.53 -8.35 21.20
C LYS A 42 -10.14 -9.73 20.68
N SER A 43 -9.64 -10.57 21.59
CA SER A 43 -9.43 -11.98 21.29
C SER A 43 -10.75 -12.72 21.30
N VAL A 44 -10.94 -13.60 20.31
CA VAL A 44 -12.15 -14.41 20.14
C VAL A 44 -11.78 -15.86 19.82
N GLU A 45 -12.62 -16.80 20.24
CA GLU A 45 -12.48 -18.21 19.83
C GLU A 45 -12.79 -18.29 18.34
N ILE A 46 -11.82 -18.75 17.54
CA ILE A 46 -11.95 -18.85 16.09
C ILE A 46 -12.16 -20.27 15.60
N GLY A 47 -12.05 -21.28 16.47
CA GLY A 47 -12.07 -22.67 16.02
C GLY A 47 -11.48 -23.66 17.01
N LYS A 48 -11.19 -24.86 16.52
CA LYS A 48 -10.55 -25.95 17.28
C LYS A 48 -9.50 -26.70 16.46
N PHE A 49 -8.47 -27.21 17.12
CA PHE A 49 -7.45 -28.10 16.57
C PHE A 49 -7.14 -29.23 17.58
N HIS A 50 -7.34 -30.48 17.18
CA HIS A 50 -7.26 -31.66 18.05
C HIS A 50 -8.04 -31.48 19.37
N GLY A 51 -9.27 -30.94 19.26
CA GLY A 51 -10.14 -30.67 20.41
C GLY A 51 -9.79 -29.42 21.24
N ASN A 52 -8.61 -28.81 21.04
CA ASN A 52 -8.20 -27.58 21.72
C ASN A 52 -8.80 -26.36 21.02
N LYS A 53 -9.36 -25.43 21.80
CA LYS A 53 -9.87 -24.15 21.25
C LYS A 53 -8.73 -23.27 20.77
N ILE A 54 -8.91 -22.72 19.57
CA ILE A 54 -8.02 -21.73 18.97
C ILE A 54 -8.65 -20.37 19.20
N PHE A 55 -7.87 -19.44 19.75
CA PHE A 55 -8.21 -18.04 19.88
C PHE A 55 -7.39 -17.21 18.90
N ALA A 56 -7.94 -16.08 18.46
CA ALA A 56 -7.18 -15.12 17.69
C ALA A 56 -7.55 -13.66 17.95
N PHE A 57 -6.64 -12.77 17.57
CA PHE A 57 -6.88 -11.33 17.47
C PHE A 57 -6.10 -10.74 16.29
N ILE A 58 -6.55 -9.57 15.83
CA ILE A 58 -5.89 -8.81 14.74
C ILE A 58 -5.13 -7.64 15.35
N SER A 59 -3.90 -7.42 14.89
CA SER A 59 -3.08 -6.25 15.24
C SER A 59 -2.87 -5.32 14.06
N ILE A 60 -3.03 -4.01 14.29
CA ILE A 60 -2.93 -2.97 13.25
C ILE A 60 -2.00 -1.85 13.74
N PRO A 61 -0.75 -1.84 13.29
CA PRO A 61 0.14 -0.70 13.46
C PRO A 61 -0.30 0.45 12.53
N ALA A 62 -0.42 1.64 13.10
CA ALA A 62 -0.88 2.80 12.36
C ALA A 62 -0.16 4.08 12.80
N TYR A 63 -0.08 5.06 11.92
CA TYR A 63 0.39 6.41 12.21
C TYR A 63 -0.61 7.42 11.65
N PHE A 64 -1.16 8.28 12.50
CA PHE A 64 -2.09 9.32 12.06
C PHE A 64 -1.42 10.69 12.13
N ASP A 65 -1.36 11.37 10.99
CA ASP A 65 -0.92 12.76 10.90
C ASP A 65 -2.14 13.68 10.83
N PRO A 66 -2.44 14.46 11.89
CA PRO A 66 -3.58 15.37 11.89
C PRO A 66 -3.39 16.57 10.95
N ILE A 67 -2.15 16.94 10.59
CA ILE A 67 -1.87 18.08 9.72
C ILE A 67 -2.25 17.74 8.28
N SER A 68 -1.77 16.60 7.78
CA SER A 68 -2.19 16.11 6.46
C SER A 68 -3.56 15.40 6.49
N ASN A 69 -4.11 15.10 7.67
CA ASN A 69 -5.32 14.28 7.85
C ASN A 69 -5.22 12.95 7.10
N LEU A 70 -4.04 12.33 7.16
CA LEU A 70 -3.74 11.03 6.56
C LEU A 70 -3.43 10.02 7.65
N ILE A 71 -3.81 8.77 7.40
CA ILE A 71 -3.41 7.64 8.23
C ILE A 71 -2.56 6.67 7.41
N THR A 72 -1.41 6.29 7.95
CA THR A 72 -0.55 5.27 7.39
C THR A 72 -0.75 3.99 8.18
N ILE A 73 -1.01 2.89 7.49
CA ILE A 73 -1.05 1.53 8.04
C ILE A 73 -0.04 0.67 7.31
N ALA A 74 0.52 -0.31 8.02
CA ALA A 74 1.35 -1.31 7.36
C ALA A 74 0.48 -2.28 6.57
N GLY A 75 0.60 -2.24 5.24
CA GLY A 75 -0.13 -3.11 4.34
C GLY A 75 0.25 -4.58 4.54
N ILE A 76 -0.54 -5.46 3.94
CA ILE A 76 -0.35 -6.90 4.03
C ILE A 76 0.94 -7.41 3.36
N ASP A 77 1.56 -6.62 2.49
CA ASP A 77 2.81 -6.93 1.80
C ASP A 77 3.98 -6.08 2.33
N ASP A 78 3.79 -5.37 3.44
CA ASP A 78 4.88 -4.69 4.14
C ASP A 78 5.92 -5.72 4.65
N GLN A 79 7.21 -5.39 4.60
CA GLN A 79 8.29 -6.32 5.00
C GLN A 79 8.80 -6.07 6.42
N SER A 80 8.27 -5.08 7.13
CA SER A 80 8.63 -4.78 8.50
C SER A 80 7.86 -5.66 9.49
N LYS A 81 8.33 -5.67 10.75
CA LYS A 81 7.63 -6.29 11.88
C LYS A 81 6.27 -5.62 12.20
N ASP A 82 6.04 -4.43 11.64
CA ASP A 82 4.83 -3.65 11.87
C ASP A 82 3.69 -4.04 10.91
N GLN A 83 3.82 -5.14 10.13
CA GLN A 83 2.75 -5.64 9.26
C GLN A 83 1.44 -5.91 10.01
N ILE A 84 0.29 -5.56 9.40
CA ILE A 84 -1.02 -6.06 9.87
C ILE A 84 -1.00 -7.60 9.96
N SER A 85 -1.44 -8.14 11.10
CA SER A 85 -1.25 -9.57 11.40
C SER A 85 -2.45 -10.17 12.12
N ILE A 86 -2.69 -11.47 11.90
CA ILE A 86 -3.57 -12.30 12.73
C ILE A 86 -2.69 -13.09 13.69
N HIS A 87 -2.98 -13.00 14.98
CA HIS A 87 -2.29 -13.75 16.02
C HIS A 87 -3.20 -14.85 16.50
N THR A 88 -2.72 -16.10 16.48
CA THR A 88 -3.48 -17.29 16.90
C THR A 88 -2.79 -17.93 18.10
N TYR A 89 -3.55 -18.49 19.03
CA TYR A 89 -3.03 -19.21 20.21
C TYR A 89 -4.08 -20.18 20.78
N PHE A 90 -3.69 -21.09 21.66
CA PHE A 90 -4.62 -22.02 22.34
C PHE A 90 -5.02 -21.54 23.73
N GLU A 91 -6.24 -21.88 24.18
CA GLU A 91 -6.84 -21.48 25.48
C GLU A 91 -5.86 -21.60 26.67
N ASN A 92 -5.04 -22.65 26.69
CA ASN A 92 -4.17 -23.01 27.82
C ASN A 92 -2.67 -22.96 27.48
N GLN A 93 -2.27 -22.42 26.33
CA GLN A 93 -0.87 -22.45 25.89
C GLN A 93 -0.48 -21.17 25.14
N SER A 94 -0.03 -20.15 25.88
CA SER A 94 0.54 -18.92 25.30
C SER A 94 1.82 -19.20 24.49
N VAL A 95 2.52 -20.29 24.78
CA VAL A 95 3.78 -20.69 24.12
C VAL A 95 3.55 -21.23 22.70
N LEU A 96 2.33 -21.66 22.37
CA LEU A 96 1.97 -22.13 21.02
C LEU A 96 1.34 -21.03 20.15
N SER A 97 1.73 -19.78 20.38
CA SER A 97 1.23 -18.66 19.58
C SER A 97 1.87 -18.63 18.19
N LYS A 98 1.07 -18.42 17.16
CA LYS A 98 1.56 -18.14 15.81
C LYS A 98 1.00 -16.80 15.33
N THR A 99 1.91 -15.92 14.95
CA THR A 99 1.59 -14.73 14.16
C THR A 99 1.61 -15.11 12.69
N ILE A 100 0.50 -14.82 12.01
CA ILE A 100 0.34 -15.03 10.58
C ILE A 100 0.51 -13.68 9.89
N ARG A 101 1.55 -13.63 9.04
CA ARG A 101 1.96 -12.52 8.17
C ARG A 101 2.13 -13.09 6.77
N ILE A 102 1.95 -12.26 5.74
CA ILE A 102 2.26 -12.69 4.36
C ILE A 102 3.78 -12.79 4.18
N ASN A 103 4.52 -11.82 4.72
CA ASN A 103 5.97 -11.77 4.63
C ASN A 103 6.57 -12.18 5.97
N ASN A 104 6.65 -13.48 6.23
CA ASN A 104 7.52 -13.98 7.28
C ASN A 104 8.97 -13.82 6.80
N SER A 105 9.64 -12.74 7.21
CA SER A 105 11.11 -12.75 7.16
C SER A 105 11.61 -13.87 8.06
N VAL A 106 12.68 -14.53 7.62
CA VAL A 106 13.30 -15.74 8.22
C VAL A 106 13.68 -15.58 9.71
N GLU A 107 13.64 -14.36 10.26
CA GLU A 107 14.09 -14.02 11.61
C GLU A 107 13.07 -14.24 12.74
N ASP A 108 11.78 -14.47 12.46
CA ASP A 108 10.85 -14.94 13.51
C ASP A 108 11.05 -16.45 13.71
N TYR A 109 12.16 -16.81 14.38
CA TYR A 109 12.44 -18.18 14.83
C TYR A 109 11.36 -18.60 15.84
N ASN A 110 10.26 -19.09 15.32
CA ASN A 110 9.25 -19.78 16.11
C ASN A 110 9.70 -21.24 16.14
N PRO A 111 10.04 -21.83 17.31
CA PRO A 111 10.35 -23.25 17.39
C PRO A 111 9.19 -24.01 16.74
N SER A 112 9.51 -24.93 15.82
CA SER A 112 8.52 -25.76 15.14
C SER A 112 7.60 -26.35 16.19
N ASN A 113 6.32 -26.02 16.10
CA ASN A 113 5.31 -26.58 16.96
C ASN A 113 4.19 -27.13 16.09
N LEU A 114 3.43 -28.09 16.64
CA LEU A 114 2.37 -28.81 15.93
C LEU A 114 1.42 -27.86 15.16
N TRP A 115 1.16 -26.67 15.70
CA TRP A 115 0.32 -25.66 15.07
C TRP A 115 0.99 -24.98 13.87
N SER A 116 2.24 -24.54 14.02
CA SER A 116 3.02 -23.96 12.92
C SER A 116 3.26 -24.99 11.81
N ASP A 117 3.56 -26.22 12.17
CA ASP A 117 3.75 -27.33 11.23
C ASP A 117 2.45 -27.67 10.51
N PHE A 118 1.31 -27.64 11.21
CA PHE A 118 0.00 -27.78 10.59
C PHE A 118 -0.25 -26.67 9.56
N LEU A 119 -0.09 -25.40 9.92
CA LEU A 119 -0.32 -24.29 8.98
C LEU A 119 0.59 -24.37 7.74
N ASN A 120 1.84 -24.79 7.92
CA ASN A 120 2.79 -24.99 6.82
C ASN A 120 2.40 -26.17 5.92
N ASN A 121 1.84 -27.24 6.48
CA ASN A 121 1.42 -28.44 5.74
C ASN A 121 0.02 -28.34 5.12
N PHE A 122 -0.76 -27.33 5.49
CA PHE A 122 -2.11 -27.10 4.95
C PHE A 122 -2.23 -25.69 4.33
N PRO A 123 -1.69 -25.49 3.10
CA PRO A 123 -1.67 -24.17 2.43
C PRO A 123 -3.05 -23.53 2.27
N ILE A 124 -4.11 -24.34 2.14
CA ILE A 124 -5.49 -23.84 2.07
C ILE A 124 -5.89 -23.05 3.31
N VAL A 125 -5.47 -23.48 4.51
CA VAL A 125 -5.74 -22.80 5.78
C VAL A 125 -4.97 -21.49 5.84
N ASN A 126 -3.68 -21.52 5.47
CA ASN A 126 -2.85 -20.31 5.45
C ASN A 126 -3.38 -19.27 4.45
N ASN A 127 -3.77 -19.70 3.25
CA ASN A 127 -4.37 -18.83 2.24
C ASN A 127 -5.67 -18.19 2.73
N GLN A 128 -6.49 -18.93 3.49
CA GLN A 128 -7.70 -18.38 4.08
C GLN A 128 -7.43 -17.26 5.08
N PHE A 129 -6.38 -17.38 5.90
CA PHE A 129 -5.95 -16.28 6.79
C PHE A 129 -5.40 -15.08 6.01
N ILE A 130 -4.69 -15.31 4.90
CA ILE A 130 -4.21 -14.25 4.01
C ILE A 130 -5.37 -13.50 3.36
N GLU A 131 -6.36 -14.21 2.82
CA GLU A 131 -7.56 -13.59 2.25
C GLU A 131 -8.34 -12.84 3.33
N THR A 132 -8.43 -13.39 4.53
CA THR A 132 -9.00 -12.72 5.71
C THR A 132 -8.30 -11.40 6.01
N LEU A 133 -6.97 -11.35 5.99
CA LEU A 133 -6.21 -10.11 6.15
C LEU A 133 -6.51 -9.10 5.04
N LYS A 134 -6.55 -9.52 3.77
CA LYS A 134 -6.89 -8.65 2.63
C LYS A 134 -8.27 -8.03 2.77
N HIS A 135 -9.27 -8.84 3.10
CA HIS A 135 -10.64 -8.37 3.29
C HIS A 135 -10.74 -7.37 4.45
N ASN A 136 -10.13 -7.68 5.58
CA ASN A 136 -10.13 -6.81 6.76
C ASN A 136 -9.37 -5.50 6.53
N LEU A 137 -8.30 -5.52 5.72
CA LEU A 137 -7.60 -4.32 5.30
C LEU A 137 -8.52 -3.39 4.49
N ASN A 138 -9.30 -3.94 3.56
CA ASN A 138 -10.28 -3.17 2.78
C ASN A 138 -11.38 -2.55 3.65
N ILE A 139 -11.91 -3.30 4.63
CA ILE A 139 -12.85 -2.76 5.63
C ILE A 139 -12.20 -1.62 6.40
N LEU A 140 -10.98 -1.83 6.91
CA LEU A 140 -10.25 -0.83 7.69
C LEU A 140 -10.05 0.47 6.92
N ILE A 141 -9.63 0.40 5.65
CA ILE A 141 -9.47 1.57 4.78
C ILE A 141 -10.80 2.31 4.64
N LYS A 142 -11.88 1.57 4.33
CA LYS A 142 -13.21 2.16 4.17
C LYS A 142 -13.68 2.87 5.44
N GLU A 143 -13.52 2.26 6.59
CA GLU A 143 -13.93 2.84 7.87
C GLU A 143 -13.10 4.09 8.23
N PHE A 144 -11.80 4.07 7.94
CA PHE A 144 -10.97 5.27 8.08
C PHE A 144 -11.46 6.41 7.18
N LEU A 145 -11.71 6.16 5.90
CA LEU A 145 -12.24 7.17 4.99
C LEU A 145 -13.62 7.69 5.42
N ASN A 146 -14.52 6.80 5.86
CA ASN A 146 -15.84 7.16 6.39
C ASN A 146 -15.75 8.02 7.66
N SER A 147 -14.68 7.88 8.44
CA SER A 147 -14.41 8.75 9.59
C SER A 147 -14.05 10.18 9.20
N GLY A 148 -13.81 10.45 7.90
CA GLY A 148 -13.42 11.75 7.37
C GLY A 148 -11.92 12.02 7.45
N VAL A 149 -11.07 10.98 7.45
CA VAL A 149 -9.67 11.17 7.04
C VAL A 149 -9.59 11.33 5.53
N HIS A 150 -8.65 12.11 5.03
CA HIS A 150 -8.57 12.41 3.60
C HIS A 150 -7.99 11.25 2.79
N GLY A 151 -7.18 10.40 3.41
CA GLY A 151 -6.58 9.27 2.74
C GLY A 151 -5.94 8.29 3.70
N VAL A 152 -5.79 7.06 3.21
CA VAL A 152 -5.15 5.93 3.91
C VAL A 152 -3.95 5.48 3.09
N ILE A 153 -2.74 5.64 3.63
CA ILE A 153 -1.52 5.09 3.07
C ILE A 153 -1.35 3.66 3.57
N GLN A 154 -1.13 2.73 2.67
CA GLN A 154 -0.76 1.35 2.96
C GLN A 154 0.70 1.18 2.55
N THR A 155 1.59 1.01 3.51
CA THR A 155 2.99 0.68 3.19
C THR A 155 3.07 -0.75 2.67
N GLY A 156 4.02 -1.02 1.77
CA GLY A 156 4.06 -2.29 1.07
C GLY A 156 5.39 -2.53 0.37
N LYS A 157 5.48 -3.65 -0.33
CA LYS A 157 6.72 -4.07 -0.99
C LYS A 157 6.96 -3.19 -2.23
N PRO A 158 8.17 -2.62 -2.40
CA PRO A 158 8.52 -1.94 -3.63
C PRO A 158 8.48 -2.89 -4.83
N PRO A 159 8.37 -2.37 -6.07
CA PRO A 159 8.61 -3.17 -7.26
C PRO A 159 9.96 -3.89 -7.23
N ILE A 160 9.99 -5.08 -7.84
CA ILE A 160 11.21 -5.87 -7.97
C ILE A 160 11.86 -5.52 -9.31
N VAL A 161 13.12 -5.12 -9.25
CA VAL A 161 13.94 -4.88 -10.44
C VAL A 161 14.43 -6.21 -10.98
N THR A 162 14.22 -6.43 -12.27
CA THR A 162 14.68 -7.57 -13.04
C THR A 162 15.46 -7.08 -14.25
N HIS A 163 16.17 -7.98 -14.95
CA HIS A 163 16.83 -7.62 -16.21
C HIS A 163 15.83 -7.07 -17.24
N GLU A 164 14.60 -7.59 -17.26
CA GLU A 164 13.56 -7.22 -18.23
C GLU A 164 12.99 -5.82 -18.00
N ASN A 165 12.88 -5.39 -16.74
CA ASN A 165 12.29 -4.09 -16.37
C ASN A 165 13.34 -3.06 -15.87
N TYR A 166 14.62 -3.42 -15.87
CA TYR A 166 15.70 -2.58 -15.34
C TYR A 166 15.70 -1.19 -15.95
N HIS A 167 15.66 -1.09 -17.28
CA HIS A 167 15.72 0.21 -17.93
C HIS A 167 14.44 1.03 -17.73
N ASP A 168 13.28 0.37 -17.59
CA ASP A 168 12.04 1.05 -17.20
C ASP A 168 12.25 1.72 -15.85
N TYR A 169 12.65 0.97 -14.83
CA TYR A 169 12.84 1.55 -13.50
C TYR A 169 14.02 2.53 -13.42
N LYS A 170 15.14 2.27 -14.13
CA LYS A 170 16.31 3.16 -14.16
C LYS A 170 15.90 4.54 -14.65
N SER A 171 15.13 4.60 -15.72
CA SER A 171 14.67 5.84 -16.32
C SER A 171 13.47 6.48 -15.62
N MET A 172 12.95 5.91 -14.53
CA MET A 172 12.01 6.61 -13.64
C MET A 172 12.76 7.23 -12.45
N PHE A 173 13.74 6.50 -11.90
CA PHE A 173 14.37 6.86 -10.64
C PHE A 173 15.77 7.48 -10.78
N ILE A 174 16.44 7.30 -11.93
CA ILE A 174 17.82 7.74 -12.17
C ILE A 174 17.88 8.63 -13.42
N ASN A 175 18.39 9.85 -13.22
CA ASN A 175 18.49 10.89 -14.22
C ASN A 175 19.78 10.74 -15.07
N LYS A 176 19.99 9.58 -15.72
CA LYS A 176 21.18 9.33 -16.56
C LYS A 176 20.82 8.67 -17.89
N THR A 177 21.27 9.30 -18.97
CA THR A 177 21.25 8.78 -20.35
C THR A 177 22.54 8.01 -20.61
N ASP A 178 22.76 6.90 -19.90
CA ASP A 178 23.87 5.99 -20.26
C ASP A 178 23.36 4.90 -21.20
N ASP A 179 24.26 4.48 -22.10
CA ASP A 179 24.01 3.56 -23.19
C ASP A 179 23.35 2.25 -22.76
N LYS A 180 22.65 1.63 -23.73
CA LYS A 180 21.92 0.35 -23.65
C LYS A 180 22.84 -0.87 -23.40
N LYS A 181 23.71 -0.81 -22.40
CA LYS A 181 24.37 -1.99 -21.86
C LYS A 181 23.34 -2.78 -21.05
N SER A 182 23.29 -4.09 -21.26
CA SER A 182 22.54 -4.97 -20.36
C SER A 182 23.03 -4.75 -18.93
N PRO A 183 22.14 -4.58 -17.94
CA PRO A 183 22.55 -4.44 -16.55
C PRO A 183 23.25 -5.72 -16.11
N ASP A 184 24.24 -5.59 -15.23
CA ASP A 184 24.73 -6.71 -14.43
C ASP A 184 23.95 -6.81 -13.09
N LEU A 185 24.35 -7.77 -12.25
CA LEU A 185 23.71 -7.96 -10.95
C LEU A 185 23.91 -6.75 -10.01
N HIS A 186 25.05 -6.07 -10.10
CA HIS A 186 25.35 -4.90 -9.28
C HIS A 186 24.43 -3.74 -9.65
N ASP A 187 24.26 -3.48 -10.95
CA ASP A 187 23.32 -2.48 -11.47
C ASP A 187 21.88 -2.71 -10.96
N ILE A 188 21.41 -3.96 -10.99
CA ILE A 188 20.06 -4.34 -10.53
C ILE A 188 19.91 -4.09 -9.03
N ILE A 189 20.90 -4.46 -8.22
CA ILE A 189 20.87 -4.27 -6.76
C ILE A 189 20.89 -2.79 -6.40
N GLU A 190 21.72 -1.99 -7.07
CA GLU A 190 21.79 -0.54 -6.85
C GLU A 190 20.43 0.11 -7.12
N LEU A 191 19.86 -0.13 -8.30
CA LEU A 191 18.55 0.40 -8.66
C LEU A 191 17.44 -0.10 -7.72
N GLN A 192 17.49 -1.36 -7.30
CA GLN A 192 16.54 -1.91 -6.34
C GLN A 192 16.60 -1.15 -4.99
N ASN A 193 17.77 -0.74 -4.54
CA ASN A 193 17.93 0.04 -3.30
C ASN A 193 17.39 1.45 -3.44
N VAL A 194 17.59 2.09 -4.60
CA VAL A 194 16.97 3.39 -4.91
C VAL A 194 15.45 3.31 -4.82
N ILE A 195 14.83 2.33 -5.49
CA ILE A 195 13.37 2.15 -5.46
C ILE A 195 12.89 1.87 -4.04
N LYS A 196 13.59 1.02 -3.28
CA LYS A 196 13.27 0.72 -1.87
C LYS A 196 13.29 1.98 -1.00
N SER A 197 14.21 2.91 -1.24
CA SER A 197 14.30 4.15 -0.47
C SER A 197 13.16 5.12 -0.77
N SER A 198 12.72 5.17 -2.04
CA SER A 198 11.75 6.14 -2.54
C SER A 198 10.31 5.66 -2.45
N TYR A 199 10.04 4.39 -2.69
CA TYR A 199 8.69 3.83 -2.66
C TYR A 199 8.18 3.68 -1.22
N LYS A 200 7.01 4.25 -0.92
CA LYS A 200 6.38 4.14 0.40
C LYS A 200 5.18 3.22 0.44
N GLY A 201 4.56 2.93 -0.70
CA GLY A 201 3.35 2.12 -0.76
C GLY A 201 2.30 2.68 -1.70
N ILE A 202 1.04 2.45 -1.37
CA ILE A 202 -0.12 2.98 -2.08
C ILE A 202 -0.95 3.87 -1.15
N ILE A 203 -1.67 4.82 -1.71
CA ILE A 203 -2.62 5.66 -0.98
C ILE A 203 -4.02 5.45 -1.57
N THR A 204 -5.02 5.34 -0.71
CA THR A 204 -6.43 5.46 -1.11
C THR A 204 -6.97 6.77 -0.57
N PHE A 205 -7.32 7.70 -1.45
CA PHE A 205 -7.95 8.96 -1.07
C PHE A 205 -9.46 8.81 -0.91
N SER A 206 -10.06 9.68 -0.10
CA SER A 206 -11.51 9.86 -0.05
C SER A 206 -12.04 10.32 -1.41
N SER A 207 -13.26 9.93 -1.74
CA SER A 207 -13.94 10.43 -2.94
C SER A 207 -13.97 11.97 -2.93
N MET A 208 -13.80 12.57 -4.09
CA MET A 208 -13.75 14.01 -4.31
C MET A 208 -12.57 14.75 -3.64
N ALA A 209 -11.60 14.04 -3.05
CA ALA A 209 -10.42 14.68 -2.46
C ALA A 209 -9.69 15.53 -3.51
N PRO A 210 -9.32 16.78 -3.19
CA PRO A 210 -8.60 17.64 -4.10
C PRO A 210 -7.12 17.25 -4.17
N PHE A 211 -6.59 17.29 -5.39
CA PHE A 211 -5.16 17.12 -5.64
C PHE A 211 -4.69 18.04 -6.78
N ALA A 212 -3.40 18.39 -6.80
CA ALA A 212 -2.82 19.30 -7.78
C ALA A 212 -1.49 18.75 -8.31
N ASN A 213 -1.04 19.25 -9.46
CA ASN A 213 0.23 18.85 -10.05
C ASN A 213 1.42 19.27 -9.18
N VAL A 214 2.54 18.55 -9.31
CA VAL A 214 3.84 19.00 -8.83
C VAL A 214 4.50 19.86 -9.91
N ILE A 215 4.86 21.10 -9.59
CA ILE A 215 5.52 21.99 -10.55
C ILE A 215 6.94 21.50 -10.82
N GLY A 216 7.29 21.42 -12.11
CA GLY A 216 8.62 21.02 -12.56
C GLY A 216 8.80 19.51 -12.78
N SER A 217 7.76 18.70 -12.56
CA SER A 217 7.78 17.24 -12.79
C SER A 217 7.68 16.86 -14.28
N THR A 218 7.50 17.82 -15.19
CA THR A 218 7.37 17.55 -16.63
C THR A 218 8.60 16.89 -17.22
N ASN A 219 9.77 17.29 -16.72
CA ASN A 219 11.09 16.79 -17.13
C ASN A 219 11.56 15.60 -16.29
N ASP A 220 10.70 15.10 -15.41
CA ASP A 220 11.01 13.88 -14.69
C ASP A 220 11.26 12.76 -15.70
N PRO A 221 12.30 11.93 -15.47
CA PRO A 221 12.65 10.83 -16.34
C PRO A 221 11.44 9.97 -16.69
N LYS A 222 11.28 9.70 -18.00
CA LYS A 222 10.24 8.82 -18.56
C LYS A 222 10.95 7.71 -19.34
N PRO A 223 10.70 6.44 -19.03
CA PRO A 223 11.19 5.34 -19.85
C PRO A 223 10.66 5.35 -21.28
N TRP A 224 11.36 4.61 -22.15
CA TRP A 224 11.02 4.26 -23.54
C TRP A 224 9.55 3.86 -23.77
N ASN A 225 8.67 4.85 -23.76
CA ASN A 225 7.21 4.76 -23.86
C ASN A 225 6.46 4.08 -22.69
N THR A 226 7.11 3.61 -21.63
CA THR A 226 6.43 3.31 -20.37
C THR A 226 6.47 4.55 -19.49
N SER A 227 5.32 5.00 -18.99
CA SER A 227 5.29 6.16 -18.10
C SER A 227 5.13 5.70 -16.66
N TRP A 228 5.26 6.61 -15.69
CA TRP A 228 4.83 6.42 -14.29
C TRP A 228 3.46 5.73 -14.15
N ILE A 229 2.64 5.77 -15.20
CA ILE A 229 1.38 5.02 -15.30
C ILE A 229 1.56 3.50 -15.19
N LYS A 230 2.68 2.92 -15.66
CA LYS A 230 2.96 1.48 -15.57
C LYS A 230 3.16 1.08 -14.11
N LEU A 231 3.94 1.86 -13.36
CA LEU A 231 4.09 1.68 -11.92
C LEU A 231 2.73 1.76 -11.21
N TRP A 232 1.90 2.74 -11.59
CA TRP A 232 0.53 2.83 -11.06
C TRP A 232 -0.31 1.62 -11.43
N SER A 233 -0.33 1.18 -12.69
CA SER A 233 -1.11 0.03 -13.15
C SER A 233 -0.72 -1.24 -12.40
N GLU A 234 0.58 -1.53 -12.29
CA GLU A 234 1.12 -2.69 -11.57
C GLU A 234 0.74 -2.68 -10.08
N LYS A 235 0.78 -1.51 -9.42
CA LYS A 235 0.56 -1.41 -7.96
C LYS A 235 -0.87 -1.14 -7.54
N CYS A 236 -1.68 -0.53 -8.40
CA CYS A 236 -2.99 0.00 -8.04
C CYS A 236 -4.13 -0.54 -8.91
N ASN A 237 -3.84 -1.19 -10.04
CA ASN A 237 -4.85 -1.60 -11.02
C ASN A 237 -4.56 -2.99 -11.65
N ASN A 238 -3.95 -3.91 -10.90
CA ASN A 238 -3.68 -5.29 -11.33
C ASN A 238 -2.93 -5.42 -12.67
N GLY A 239 -2.08 -4.45 -13.01
CA GLY A 239 -1.35 -4.39 -14.27
C GLY A 239 -2.16 -3.84 -15.45
N GLU A 240 -3.44 -3.50 -15.27
CA GLU A 240 -4.28 -2.94 -16.33
C GLU A 240 -4.01 -1.44 -16.53
N SER A 241 -3.94 -1.03 -17.79
CA SER A 241 -3.88 0.39 -18.16
C SER A 241 -5.15 1.12 -17.72
N PRO A 242 -5.06 2.40 -17.29
CA PRO A 242 -6.24 3.16 -16.95
C PRO A 242 -7.09 3.43 -18.19
N SER A 243 -8.41 3.36 -18.01
CA SER A 243 -9.41 3.69 -19.02
C SER A 243 -9.95 5.12 -18.86
N PHE A 244 -9.61 5.80 -17.76
CA PHE A 244 -10.04 7.16 -17.47
C PHE A 244 -8.92 8.00 -16.84
N CYS A 245 -9.09 9.33 -16.87
CA CYS A 245 -8.38 10.21 -15.96
C CYS A 245 -8.96 10.02 -14.55
N THR A 246 -8.12 9.97 -13.52
CA THR A 246 -8.53 9.99 -12.10
C THR A 246 -9.51 11.11 -11.81
N SER A 247 -9.24 12.29 -12.36
CA SER A 247 -10.08 13.47 -12.19
C SER A 247 -11.22 13.57 -13.19
N TYR A 248 -11.33 12.60 -14.10
CA TYR A 248 -12.26 12.68 -15.23
C TYR A 248 -12.18 14.06 -15.91
N GLN A 249 -13.28 14.62 -16.42
CA GLN A 249 -13.32 15.94 -17.06
C GLN A 249 -13.34 17.13 -16.07
N TYR A 250 -13.10 16.88 -14.78
CA TYR A 250 -13.17 17.92 -13.74
C TYR A 250 -12.09 18.98 -13.90
N SER A 251 -12.43 20.21 -13.55
CA SER A 251 -11.62 21.39 -13.90
C SER A 251 -11.76 22.53 -12.90
N ASN A 252 -12.24 22.25 -11.67
CA ASN A 252 -12.54 23.27 -10.66
C ASN A 252 -13.33 24.48 -11.25
N GLY A 253 -14.40 24.22 -11.99
CA GLY A 253 -15.23 25.27 -12.58
C GLY A 253 -14.66 25.99 -13.82
N ALA A 254 -13.43 25.69 -14.24
CA ALA A 254 -12.95 26.08 -15.58
C ALA A 254 -13.71 25.30 -16.67
N LYS A 255 -13.58 25.68 -17.95
CA LYS A 255 -14.17 24.90 -19.07
C LYS A 255 -13.81 23.41 -18.92
N THR A 256 -14.77 22.54 -19.20
CA THR A 256 -14.63 21.08 -19.11
C THR A 256 -13.37 20.60 -19.83
N PHE A 257 -12.55 19.80 -19.16
CA PHE A 257 -11.37 19.21 -19.78
C PHE A 257 -11.81 18.02 -20.63
N ASN A 258 -11.51 18.06 -21.94
CA ASN A 258 -11.75 16.90 -22.79
C ASN A 258 -10.64 15.86 -22.56
N CYS A 259 -10.82 15.04 -21.53
CA CYS A 259 -9.94 13.89 -21.28
C CYS A 259 -10.19 12.84 -22.35
N GLY A 260 -9.30 12.78 -23.35
CA GLY A 260 -9.22 11.66 -24.29
C GLY A 260 -8.58 10.42 -23.66
N ASN A 261 -8.05 9.53 -24.50
CA ASN A 261 -7.44 8.25 -24.06
C ASN A 261 -5.94 8.37 -23.73
N ASP A 262 -5.39 9.59 -23.74
CA ASP A 262 -3.98 9.87 -23.50
C ASP A 262 -3.74 10.15 -22.01
N PHE A 263 -3.46 9.09 -21.26
CA PHE A 263 -3.17 9.16 -19.84
C PHE A 263 -1.67 9.10 -19.53
N VAL A 264 -1.26 9.78 -18.46
CA VAL A 264 0.09 9.80 -17.92
C VAL A 264 0.02 9.50 -16.42
N GLY A 265 1.08 8.93 -15.85
CA GLY A 265 1.24 8.88 -14.39
C GLY A 265 1.73 10.24 -13.87
N GLY A 266 0.81 11.17 -13.63
CA GLY A 266 1.17 12.50 -13.17
C GLY A 266 1.67 12.48 -11.73
N HIS A 267 2.75 13.20 -11.44
CA HIS A 267 3.14 13.52 -10.08
C HIS A 267 2.18 14.56 -9.52
N VAL A 268 1.48 14.18 -8.46
CA VAL A 268 0.48 15.04 -7.82
C VAL A 268 0.69 15.08 -6.31
N ILE A 269 0.06 16.06 -5.69
CA ILE A 269 0.08 16.32 -4.25
C ILE A 269 -1.33 16.60 -3.76
N LYS A 270 -1.57 16.42 -2.46
CA LYS A 270 -2.84 16.77 -1.85
C LYS A 270 -3.05 18.28 -1.87
N GLY A 271 -4.28 18.70 -2.14
CA GLY A 271 -4.70 20.11 -2.05
C GLY A 271 -5.07 20.69 -3.40
N THR A 272 -5.20 22.01 -3.44
CA THR A 272 -5.77 22.76 -4.56
C THR A 272 -4.75 23.61 -5.31
N GLU A 273 -3.49 23.60 -4.87
CA GLU A 273 -2.45 24.46 -5.41
C GLU A 273 -1.28 23.60 -5.87
N ALA A 274 -0.89 23.78 -7.14
CA ALA A 274 0.31 23.17 -7.66
C ALA A 274 1.52 23.85 -7.04
N ILE A 275 2.46 23.08 -6.49
CA ILE A 275 3.68 23.59 -5.89
C ILE A 275 4.88 22.75 -6.30
N LYS A 276 6.06 23.36 -6.20
CA LYS A 276 7.33 22.63 -6.32
C LYS A 276 7.57 21.88 -5.00
N ILE A 277 7.78 20.58 -5.09
CA ILE A 277 8.12 19.75 -3.92
C ILE A 277 9.63 19.63 -3.82
N ASN A 278 10.16 19.81 -2.60
CA ASN A 278 11.57 19.58 -2.33
C ASN A 278 11.90 18.08 -2.40
N THR A 279 13.17 17.75 -2.60
CA THR A 279 13.65 16.36 -2.51
C THR A 279 13.27 15.74 -1.17
N GLY A 280 12.82 14.48 -1.18
CA GLY A 280 12.32 13.77 -0.01
C GLY A 280 10.87 14.12 0.38
N GLY A 281 10.25 15.12 -0.25
CA GLY A 281 8.84 15.42 -0.03
C GLY A 281 7.93 14.37 -0.66
N THR A 282 6.76 14.13 -0.07
CA THR A 282 5.83 13.10 -0.57
C THR A 282 5.12 13.56 -1.84
N VAL A 283 5.13 12.70 -2.85
CA VAL A 283 4.35 12.86 -4.08
C VAL A 283 3.52 11.60 -4.33
N TYR A 284 2.47 11.74 -5.10
CA TYR A 284 1.59 10.65 -5.49
C TYR A 284 1.58 10.47 -6.99
N ILE A 285 1.48 9.22 -7.45
CA ILE A 285 1.27 8.91 -8.86
C ILE A 285 -0.17 8.49 -9.07
N PHE A 286 -0.88 9.24 -9.90
CA PHE A 286 -2.22 8.91 -10.36
C PHE A 286 -2.29 9.03 -11.90
N PRO A 287 -3.16 8.23 -12.55
CA PRO A 287 -3.40 8.39 -13.98
C PRO A 287 -4.20 9.68 -14.22
N ILE A 288 -3.61 10.61 -14.94
CA ILE A 288 -4.25 11.86 -15.34
C ILE A 288 -4.10 12.07 -16.83
N CYS A 289 -5.00 12.82 -17.47
CA CYS A 289 -4.85 13.09 -18.90
C CYS A 289 -3.70 14.09 -19.14
N LYS A 290 -3.12 14.08 -20.36
CA LYS A 290 -2.10 15.08 -20.75
C LYS A 290 -2.54 16.52 -20.52
N ALA A 291 -3.81 16.83 -20.76
CA ALA A 291 -4.33 18.19 -20.59
C ALA A 291 -4.28 18.63 -19.12
N HIS A 292 -4.67 17.77 -18.19
CA HIS A 292 -4.54 18.03 -16.74
C HIS A 292 -3.09 18.13 -16.30
N ASN A 293 -2.23 17.22 -16.78
CA ASN A 293 -0.82 17.22 -16.45
C ASN A 293 -0.08 18.50 -16.94
N ASN A 294 -0.57 19.14 -17.99
CA ASN A 294 0.07 20.33 -18.57
C ASN A 294 -0.52 21.66 -18.05
N ASN A 295 -1.37 21.63 -17.02
CA ASN A 295 -2.01 22.83 -16.51
C ASN A 295 -1.91 22.93 -14.98
N ASP A 296 -0.89 23.65 -14.51
CA ASP A 296 -0.65 23.89 -13.07
C ASP A 296 -1.58 24.94 -12.45
N LYS A 297 -2.49 25.55 -13.24
CA LYS A 297 -3.44 26.58 -12.77
C LYS A 297 -4.78 26.00 -12.31
N ILE A 298 -4.92 24.68 -12.35
CA ILE A 298 -6.13 23.99 -11.91
C ILE A 298 -5.77 22.97 -10.83
N TYR A 299 -6.78 22.59 -10.06
CA TYR A 299 -6.72 21.36 -9.28
C TYR A 299 -7.74 20.36 -9.78
N MET A 300 -7.49 19.13 -9.41
CA MET A 300 -8.20 17.93 -9.78
C MET A 300 -8.89 17.32 -8.57
N SER A 301 -9.81 16.39 -8.79
CA SER A 301 -10.60 15.77 -7.74
C SER A 301 -10.71 14.27 -7.96
N ILE A 302 -10.62 13.47 -6.90
CA ILE A 302 -10.67 11.99 -7.01
C ILE A 302 -12.07 11.52 -7.43
N ILE A 303 -12.24 11.15 -8.70
CA ILE A 303 -13.53 10.74 -9.28
C ILE A 303 -13.54 9.28 -9.75
N LYS A 304 -12.51 8.84 -10.50
CA LYS A 304 -12.48 7.49 -11.11
C LYS A 304 -11.60 6.51 -10.35
N TYR A 305 -10.37 6.90 -10.05
CA TYR A 305 -9.40 6.06 -9.34
C TYR A 305 -9.07 6.69 -7.99
N SER A 306 -9.45 6.03 -6.91
CA SER A 306 -9.15 6.50 -5.55
C SER A 306 -7.77 6.07 -5.06
N THR A 307 -7.15 5.10 -5.72
CA THR A 307 -5.86 4.54 -5.31
C THR A 307 -4.73 5.03 -6.21
N GLY A 308 -3.61 5.44 -5.60
CA GLY A 308 -2.39 5.87 -6.29
C GLY A 308 -1.13 5.39 -5.58
N VAL A 309 0.03 5.58 -6.21
CA VAL A 309 1.33 5.19 -5.63
C VAL A 309 1.88 6.33 -4.79
N VAL A 310 2.54 6.02 -3.68
CA VAL A 310 3.20 7.00 -2.80
C VAL A 310 4.71 6.89 -2.95
N LEU A 311 5.36 8.01 -3.27
CA LEU A 311 6.81 8.09 -3.43
C LEU A 311 7.36 9.29 -2.64
N ASP A 312 8.61 9.18 -2.19
CA ASP A 312 9.43 10.34 -1.87
C ASP A 312 9.97 10.96 -3.17
N ASN A 313 9.92 12.28 -3.27
CA ASN A 313 10.39 13.01 -4.43
C ASN A 313 11.91 12.84 -4.59
N TYR A 314 12.33 12.28 -5.71
CA TYR A 314 13.64 11.63 -5.91
C TYR A 314 14.73 12.56 -6.48
N ASN A 315 14.53 13.89 -6.45
CA ASN A 315 15.41 14.84 -7.16
C ASN A 315 16.86 15.00 -6.63
N LYS A 316 17.42 14.03 -5.88
CA LYS A 316 18.88 13.90 -5.69
C LYS A 316 19.30 12.44 -5.46
N LEU A 317 19.77 11.77 -6.52
CA LEU A 317 20.68 10.61 -6.40
C LEU A 317 22.16 11.01 -6.40
N ASN A 318 22.49 12.30 -6.32
CA ASN A 318 23.86 12.78 -6.43
C ASN A 318 24.73 12.52 -5.19
N GLU A 319 24.24 11.84 -4.15
CA GLU A 319 25.01 11.61 -2.91
C GLU A 319 25.38 10.13 -2.65
N PHE A 320 24.94 9.18 -3.48
CA PHE A 320 25.31 7.77 -3.32
C PHE A 320 26.43 7.28 -4.26
N ILE A 321 26.98 8.14 -5.12
CA ILE A 321 27.99 7.76 -6.14
C ILE A 321 29.34 8.47 -5.94
N THR A 322 29.64 8.93 -4.73
CA THR A 322 31.01 9.38 -4.38
C THR A 322 31.43 8.78 -3.05
N ASN A 323 31.89 7.53 -3.10
CA ASN A 323 32.99 6.98 -2.29
C ASN A 323 33.48 5.68 -2.93
#